data_AF-A0A2S6QGY4-F1
#
_entry.id   AF-A0A2S6QGY4-F1
#
_cell.length_a   1.000
_cell.length_b   1.000
_cell.length_c   1.000
_cell.angle_alpha   90.00
_cell.angle_beta   90.00
_cell.angle_gamma   90.00
#
_symmetry.space_group_name_H-M   'P 1'
#
loop_
_entity.id
_entity.type
_entity.pdbx_description
1 polymer ?
#
loop_
_entity_poly.entity_id
_entity_poly.type
_entity_poly.pdbx_seq_one_letter_code
_entity_poly.pdbx_strand_id
1 'polypeptide(L)'
;MKQKQINIAGLKDNVIALQPHRPRRNIQKSKDKKDNLSLAQRQWLTRGLSQPGGKLPIFDRDGQKVNKKTINSCIKMGWATPWFDNPIKPDWLICKLTDEGRRQLEL
;
A
#
# COMPACT_ATOMS: atom_id res chain seq x y z
N MET A 1 6.44 -65.39 47.40
CA MET A 1 6.07 -65.23 45.97
C MET A 1 4.78 -64.45 45.85
N LYS A 2 4.87 -63.17 45.45
CA LYS A 2 3.94 -62.41 44.57
C LYS A 2 4.21 -60.92 44.77
N GLN A 3 5.05 -60.39 43.89
CA GLN A 3 5.27 -58.97 43.70
C GLN A 3 3.96 -58.37 43.15
N LYS A 4 3.34 -57.41 43.85
CA LYS A 4 2.25 -56.61 43.29
C LYS A 4 2.85 -55.30 42.80
N GLN A 5 3.06 -55.22 41.48
CA GLN A 5 3.39 -53.97 40.80
C GLN A 5 2.18 -53.03 40.89
N ILE A 6 2.42 -51.79 41.30
CA ILE A 6 1.54 -50.67 41.00
C ILE A 6 2.28 -49.76 40.02
N ASN A 7 1.80 -49.79 38.77
CA ASN A 7 2.27 -48.94 37.68
C ASN A 7 1.78 -47.51 37.92
N ILE A 8 2.70 -46.60 38.17
CA ILE A 8 2.49 -45.15 38.06
C ILE A 8 3.20 -44.69 36.79
N ALA A 9 2.59 -44.98 35.64
CA ALA A 9 3.02 -44.45 34.35
C ALA A 9 1.82 -43.76 33.70
N GLY A 10 1.81 -42.43 33.76
CA GLY A 10 0.70 -41.63 33.22
C GLY A 10 0.92 -40.13 33.30
N LEU A 11 2.16 -39.64 33.13
CA LEU A 11 2.37 -38.28 32.65
C LEU A 11 1.83 -38.20 31.22
N LYS A 12 0.95 -37.25 30.93
CA LYS A 12 1.06 -36.39 29.73
C LYS A 12 0.48 -35.02 30.07
N ASP A 13 1.38 -34.14 30.49
CA ASP A 13 1.16 -32.71 30.58
C ASP A 13 0.56 -32.20 29.27
N ASN A 14 -0.58 -31.53 29.38
CA ASN A 14 -1.31 -30.96 28.26
C ASN A 14 -0.63 -29.64 27.85
N VAL A 15 0.57 -29.75 27.27
CA VAL A 15 1.33 -28.58 26.79
C VAL A 15 0.74 -28.18 25.45
N ILE A 16 -0.15 -27.18 25.47
CA ILE A 16 -0.57 -26.48 24.25
C ILE A 16 0.70 -25.89 23.63
N ALA A 17 1.17 -26.47 22.54
CA ALA A 17 2.28 -25.93 21.77
C ALA A 17 1.88 -24.53 21.29
N LEU A 18 2.44 -23.50 21.92
CA LEU A 18 2.37 -22.12 21.43
C LEU A 18 2.97 -22.12 20.03
N GLN A 19 2.14 -21.91 19.02
CA GLN A 19 2.60 -21.75 17.64
C GLN A 19 3.60 -20.59 17.60
N PRO A 20 4.77 -20.75 16.96
CA PRO A 20 5.74 -19.68 16.87
C PRO A 20 5.10 -18.48 16.15
N HIS A 21 5.24 -17.30 16.76
CA HIS A 21 4.88 -16.05 16.11
C HIS A 21 5.53 -15.99 14.74
N ARG A 22 4.71 -15.93 13.68
CA ARG A 22 5.17 -15.77 12.31
C ARG A 22 6.03 -14.50 12.26
N PRO A 23 7.34 -14.58 11.97
CA PRO A 23 8.15 -13.38 11.89
C PRO A 23 7.56 -12.47 10.82
N ARG A 24 7.40 -11.18 11.16
CA ARG A 24 6.98 -10.17 10.18
C ARG A 24 7.91 -10.27 8.98
N ARG A 25 7.35 -10.55 7.81
CA ARG A 25 8.06 -10.62 6.53
C ARG A 25 8.91 -9.36 6.41
N ASN A 26 10.23 -9.50 6.52
CA ASN A 26 11.17 -8.42 6.36
C ASN A 26 11.20 -8.10 4.87
N ILE A 27 10.33 -7.18 4.43
CA ILE A 27 10.39 -6.62 3.10
C ILE A 27 11.62 -5.70 3.12
N GLN A 28 12.79 -6.29 2.88
CA GLN A 28 13.99 -5.54 2.54
C GLN A 28 13.67 -4.80 1.25
N LYS A 29 13.31 -3.54 1.40
CA LYS A 29 13.01 -2.62 0.32
C LYS A 29 14.32 -2.40 -0.42
N SER A 30 14.54 -3.16 -1.50
CA SER A 30 15.74 -3.04 -2.32
C SER A 30 15.83 -1.61 -2.82
N LYS A 31 17.00 -1.01 -2.61
CA LYS A 31 17.27 0.39 -2.85
C LYS A 31 17.79 0.54 -4.28
N ASP A 32 16.95 0.19 -5.24
CA ASP A 32 17.27 0.32 -6.66
C ASP A 32 16.84 1.71 -7.11
N LYS A 33 17.79 2.65 -7.04
CA LYS A 33 17.71 3.96 -7.67
C LYS A 33 17.68 3.79 -9.20
N LYS A 34 16.52 3.45 -9.76
CA LYS A 34 16.15 3.80 -11.14
C LYS A 34 14.68 3.63 -11.51
N ASP A 35 13.81 3.28 -10.57
CA ASP A 35 12.36 3.34 -10.78
C ASP A 35 11.79 4.51 -9.96
N ASN A 36 11.86 5.72 -10.54
CA ASN A 36 11.43 6.94 -9.85
C ASN A 36 9.96 6.91 -9.41
N LEU A 37 9.12 6.07 -10.03
CA LEU A 37 7.70 5.93 -9.71
C LEU A 37 7.37 4.49 -9.27
N SER A 38 6.65 4.38 -8.16
CA SER A 38 5.92 3.15 -7.83
C SER A 38 4.86 2.85 -8.89
N LEU A 39 4.56 1.57 -9.12
CA LEU A 39 3.51 1.13 -10.04
C LEU A 39 2.17 1.87 -9.80
N ALA A 40 1.76 2.04 -8.55
CA ALA A 40 0.53 2.75 -8.21
C ALA A 40 0.57 4.24 -8.57
N GLN A 41 1.73 4.89 -8.44
CA GLN A 41 1.91 6.29 -8.82
C GLN A 41 1.85 6.44 -10.34
N ARG A 42 2.58 5.59 -11.07
CA ARG A 42 2.58 5.55 -12.54
C ARG A 42 1.17 5.34 -13.08
N GLN A 43 0.48 4.28 -12.62
CA GLN A 43 -0.89 3.99 -13.04
C GLN A 43 -1.86 5.15 -12.80
N TRP A 44 -1.72 5.84 -11.67
CA TRP A 44 -2.57 6.98 -11.35
C TRP A 44 -2.26 8.19 -12.24
N LEU A 45 -0.98 8.57 -12.38
CA LEU A 45 -0.55 9.73 -13.16
C LEU A 45 -0.86 9.57 -14.66
N THR A 46 -0.66 8.38 -15.23
CA THR A 46 -0.99 8.08 -16.64
C THR A 46 -2.45 8.40 -16.97
N ARG A 47 -3.37 8.31 -16.00
CA ARG A 47 -4.79 8.61 -16.24
C ARG A 47 -5.07 10.09 -16.45
N GLY A 48 -4.19 10.98 -16.01
CA GLY A 48 -4.30 12.40 -16.33
C GLY A 48 -3.92 12.71 -17.78
N LEU A 49 -3.21 11.82 -18.49
CA LEU A 49 -2.73 12.10 -19.85
C LEU A 49 -3.86 12.28 -20.86
N SER A 50 -4.93 11.47 -20.74
CA SER A 50 -6.08 11.48 -21.66
C SER A 50 -7.23 12.39 -21.20
N GLN A 51 -7.10 13.04 -20.04
CA GLN A 51 -8.17 13.86 -19.48
C GLN A 51 -7.95 15.34 -19.81
N PRO A 52 -9.01 16.08 -20.18
CA PRO A 52 -8.94 17.52 -20.34
C PRO A 52 -8.35 18.20 -19.10
N GLY A 53 -7.37 19.09 -19.31
CA GLY A 53 -6.68 19.79 -18.23
C GLY A 53 -5.87 18.91 -17.29
N GLY A 54 -5.61 17.64 -17.63
CA GLY A 54 -4.80 16.74 -16.83
C GLY A 54 -5.53 16.16 -15.61
N LYS A 55 -6.86 16.14 -15.58
CA LYS A 55 -7.61 15.73 -14.38
C LYS A 55 -7.26 14.32 -13.93
N LEU A 56 -6.92 14.19 -12.65
CA LEU A 56 -6.63 12.90 -12.03
C LEU A 56 -7.88 12.37 -11.31
N PRO A 57 -8.37 11.18 -11.69
CA PRO A 57 -9.54 10.58 -11.08
C PRO A 57 -9.26 10.06 -9.67
N ILE A 58 -10.29 10.12 -8.82
CA ILE A 58 -10.26 9.64 -7.42
C ILE A 58 -10.50 8.14 -7.28
N PHE A 59 -11.08 7.50 -8.30
CA PHE A 59 -11.31 6.06 -8.39
C PHE A 59 -10.44 5.49 -9.49
N ASP A 60 -9.93 4.26 -9.35
CA ASP A 60 -9.14 3.50 -10.32
C ASP A 60 -10.00 3.01 -11.53
N ARG A 61 -9.51 2.04 -12.30
CA ARG A 61 -10.27 1.48 -13.44
C ARG A 61 -11.37 0.50 -13.01
N ASP A 62 -11.19 -0.12 -11.85
CA ASP A 62 -12.12 -1.10 -11.27
C ASP A 62 -13.15 -0.42 -10.34
N GLY A 63 -13.12 0.92 -10.26
CA GLY A 63 -14.00 1.72 -9.40
C GLY A 63 -13.55 1.80 -7.95
N GLN A 64 -12.37 1.28 -7.59
CA GLN A 64 -11.85 1.39 -6.23
C GLN A 64 -11.22 2.76 -6.00
N LYS A 65 -11.32 3.27 -4.77
CA LYS A 65 -10.74 4.56 -4.43
C LYS A 65 -9.21 4.49 -4.47
N VAL A 66 -8.58 5.44 -5.16
CA VAL A 66 -7.12 5.57 -5.18
C VAL A 66 -6.61 5.85 -3.77
N ASN A 67 -5.56 5.14 -3.37
CA ASN A 67 -4.99 5.27 -2.03
C ASN A 67 -4.50 6.71 -1.77
N LYS A 68 -4.99 7.33 -0.70
CA LYS A 68 -4.60 8.69 -0.27
C LYS A 68 -3.08 8.85 -0.14
N LYS A 69 -2.35 7.81 0.28
CA LYS A 69 -0.88 7.86 0.39
C LYS A 69 -0.22 8.08 -0.97
N THR A 70 -0.72 7.43 -2.02
CA THR A 70 -0.26 7.59 -3.40
C THR A 70 -0.46 9.03 -3.85
N ILE A 71 -1.68 9.55 -3.68
CA ILE A 71 -2.05 10.93 -4.04
C ILE A 71 -1.13 11.94 -3.34
N ASN A 72 -1.05 11.86 -2.01
CA ASN A 72 -0.23 12.78 -1.21
C ASN A 72 1.26 12.70 -1.58
N SER A 73 1.78 11.50 -1.88
CA SER A 73 3.17 11.35 -2.32
C SER A 73 3.43 12.03 -3.66
N CYS A 74 2.51 11.91 -4.62
CA CYS A 74 2.66 12.57 -5.92
C CYS A 74 2.52 14.09 -5.80
N ILE A 75 1.64 14.58 -4.92
CA ILE A 75 1.53 16.02 -4.65
C ILE A 75 2.82 16.55 -4.03
N LYS A 76 3.35 15.86 -3.02
CA LYS A 76 4.60 16.25 -2.35
C LYS A 76 5.79 16.31 -3.31
N MET A 77 5.83 15.42 -4.30
CA MET A 77 6.88 15.40 -5.34
C MET A 77 6.63 16.41 -6.47
N GLY A 78 5.50 17.11 -6.48
CA GLY A 78 5.14 18.07 -7.54
C GLY A 78 4.63 17.43 -8.83
N TRP A 79 4.36 16.12 -8.86
CA TRP A 79 3.84 15.40 -10.03
C TRP A 79 2.33 15.58 -10.23
N ALA A 80 1.64 15.93 -9.15
CA ALA A 80 0.23 16.27 -9.15
C ALA A 80 0.02 17.53 -8.30
N THR A 81 -1.03 18.29 -8.57
CA THR A 81 -1.41 19.42 -7.73
C THR A 81 -2.93 19.40 -7.50
N PRO A 82 -3.43 19.83 -6.33
CA PRO A 82 -4.86 20.03 -6.12
C PRO A 82 -5.46 20.97 -7.17
N TRP A 83 -6.68 20.70 -7.62
CA TRP A 83 -7.33 21.52 -8.65
C TRP A 83 -7.97 22.77 -8.05
N PHE A 84 -8.77 22.62 -6.99
CA PHE A 84 -9.46 23.72 -6.32
C PHE A 84 -9.78 23.34 -4.88
N ASP A 85 -9.75 24.32 -3.98
CA ASP A 85 -10.37 24.18 -2.66
C ASP A 85 -11.88 24.30 -2.84
N ASN A 86 -12.60 23.21 -2.59
CA ASN A 86 -14.06 23.24 -2.57
C ASN A 86 -14.53 23.67 -1.18
N PRO A 87 -15.04 24.91 -0.98
CA PRO A 87 -15.50 25.36 0.33
C PRO A 87 -16.68 24.54 0.87
N ILE A 88 -17.41 23.83 -0.01
CA ILE A 88 -18.56 22.99 0.35
C ILE A 88 -18.12 21.58 0.77
N LYS A 89 -17.02 21.06 0.21
CA LYS A 89 -16.48 19.73 0.53
C LYS A 89 -14.95 19.73 0.51
N PRO A 90 -14.30 20.17 1.60
CA PRO A 90 -12.84 20.26 1.66
C PRO A 90 -12.16 18.89 1.54
N ASP A 91 -12.85 17.80 1.88
CA ASP A 91 -12.33 16.44 1.76
C ASP A 91 -12.25 15.92 0.31
N TRP A 92 -12.85 16.63 -0.66
CA TRP A 92 -12.83 16.26 -2.07
C TRP A 92 -11.56 16.74 -2.75
N LEU A 93 -10.46 16.05 -2.44
CA LEU A 93 -9.18 16.28 -3.10
C LEU A 93 -9.23 15.75 -4.55
N ILE A 94 -9.52 16.66 -5.49
CA ILE A 94 -9.35 16.43 -6.92
C ILE A 94 -7.99 17.00 -7.30
N CYS A 95 -7.19 16.21 -8.01
CA CYS A 95 -5.88 16.64 -8.48
C CYS A 95 -5.85 16.82 -10.00
N LYS A 96 -4.86 17.56 -10.48
CA LYS A 96 -4.44 17.60 -11.88
C LYS A 96 -2.98 17.17 -12.01
N LEU A 97 -2.69 16.51 -13.12
CA LEU A 97 -1.35 16.12 -13.55
C LEU A 97 -0.57 17.37 -13.95
N THR A 98 0.65 17.52 -13.40
CA THR A 98 1.56 18.62 -13.75
C THR A 98 2.47 18.23 -14.91
N ASP A 99 3.16 19.20 -15.50
CA ASP A 99 4.14 18.92 -16.56
C ASP A 99 5.30 18.07 -16.03
N GLU A 100 5.72 18.28 -14.79
CA GLU A 100 6.72 17.42 -14.16
C GLU A 100 6.22 15.99 -13.99
N GLY A 101 4.95 15.82 -13.60
CA GLY A 101 4.32 14.49 -13.56
C GLY A 101 4.27 13.82 -14.93
N ARG A 102 4.13 14.57 -16.02
CA ARG A 102 4.21 14.04 -17.40
C ARG A 102 5.64 13.59 -17.73
N ARG A 103 6.66 14.41 -17.43
CA ARG A 103 8.07 14.05 -17.66
C ARG A 103 8.44 12.74 -16.96
N GLN A 104 7.97 12.53 -15.74
CA GLN A 104 8.25 11.29 -15.00
C GLN A 104 7.62 10.02 -15.61
N LEU A 105 6.63 10.16 -16.49
CA LEU A 105 6.04 9.03 -17.22
C LEU A 105 6.81 8.68 -18.50
N GLU A 106 7.69 9.58 -18.96
CA GLU A 106 8.51 9.42 -20.17
C GLU A 106 9.91 8.85 -19.87
N LEU A 107 10.32 8.86 -18.60
CA LEU A 107 11.59 8.30 -18.09
C LEU A 107 11.49 6.79 -17.80
#